data_AF-A0A6N9VL46-F1
#
_entry.id   AF-A0A6N9VL46-F1
#
_cell.length_a   1.000
_cell.length_b   1.000
_cell.length_c   1.000
_cell.angle_alpha   90.00
_cell.angle_beta   90.00
_cell.angle_gamma   90.00
#
_symmetry.space_group_name_H-M   'P 1'
#
loop_
_entity.id
_entity.type
_entity.pdbx_description
1 polymer ?
#
loop_
_entity_poly.entity_id
_entity_poly.type
_entity_poly.pdbx_seq_one_letter_code
_entity_poly.pdbx_strand_id
1 'polypeptide(L)'
;QWAAYEAYNRAFAEALAAEAAEGAAVLVQDYHLALVPGLLRALRPDLRISHFTHTPWAPPDYFRLLPDDIAAQLLSGLLGAD
;
A
#
# COMPACT_ATOMS: atom_id res chain seq x y z
N GLN A 1 17.23 0.06 -4.66
CA GLN A 1 16.62 0.51 -3.39
C GLN A 1 15.12 0.26 -3.36
N TRP A 2 14.38 0.47 -4.47
CA TRP A 2 12.95 0.13 -4.58
C TRP A 2 12.60 -1.32 -4.16
N ALA A 3 13.36 -2.32 -4.61
CA ALA A 3 13.16 -3.71 -4.20
C ALA A 3 13.17 -3.92 -2.67
N ALA A 4 13.92 -3.12 -1.91
CA ALA A 4 13.91 -3.19 -0.45
C ALA A 4 12.62 -2.57 0.14
N TYR A 5 12.11 -1.50 -0.48
CA TYR A 5 10.81 -0.91 -0.12
C TYR A 5 9.65 -1.88 -0.41
N GLU A 6 9.70 -2.60 -1.53
CA GLU A 6 8.76 -3.67 -1.85
C GLU A 6 8.82 -4.81 -0.83
N ALA A 7 10.02 -5.30 -0.50
CA ALA A 7 10.21 -6.34 0.50
C ALA A 7 9.73 -5.91 1.89
N TYR A 8 9.99 -4.66 2.26
CA TYR A 8 9.49 -4.06 3.51
C TYR A 8 7.95 -4.05 3.55
N ASN A 9 7.29 -3.53 2.51
CA ASN A 9 5.82 -3.51 2.45
C ASN A 9 5.22 -4.92 2.44
N ARG A 10 5.86 -5.86 1.74
CA ARG A 10 5.43 -7.27 1.71
C ARG A 10 5.44 -7.91 3.08
N ALA A 11 6.49 -7.69 3.88
CA ALA A 11 6.56 -8.22 5.24
C ALA A 11 5.38 -7.73 6.12
N PHE A 12 4.98 -6.46 5.98
CA PHE A 12 3.80 -5.93 6.68
C PHE A 12 2.49 -6.55 6.18
N ALA A 13 2.32 -6.65 4.86
CA ALA A 13 1.11 -7.24 4.28
C ALA A 13 0.95 -8.71 4.69
N GLU A 14 2.02 -9.50 4.69
CA GLU A 14 2.01 -10.91 5.11
C GLU A 14 1.68 -11.07 6.60
N ALA A 15 2.28 -10.23 7.46
CA ALA A 15 1.96 -10.24 8.90
C ALA A 15 0.49 -9.88 9.17
N LEU A 16 -0.04 -8.85 8.49
CA LEU A 16 -1.45 -8.47 8.61
C LEU A 16 -2.38 -9.58 8.11
N ALA A 17 -2.04 -10.23 7.01
CA ALA A 17 -2.84 -11.31 6.45
C ALA A 17 -2.94 -12.53 7.38
N ALA A 18 -1.90 -12.80 8.16
CA ALA A 18 -1.85 -13.90 9.13
C ALA A 18 -2.65 -13.61 10.41
N GLU A 19 -2.66 -12.36 10.87
CA GLU A 19 -3.24 -11.98 12.18
C GLU A 19 -4.68 -11.43 12.08
N ALA A 20 -5.07 -10.86 10.94
CA ALA A 20 -6.39 -10.26 10.79
C ALA A 20 -7.50 -11.33 10.76
N ALA A 21 -8.51 -11.18 11.63
CA ALA A 21 -9.73 -11.98 11.58
C ALA A 21 -10.46 -11.80 10.23
N GLU A 22 -11.34 -12.74 9.90
CA GLU A 22 -12.18 -12.66 8.70
C GLU A 22 -13.03 -11.37 8.71
N GLY A 23 -13.00 -10.61 7.61
CA GLY A 23 -13.76 -9.36 7.48
C GLY A 23 -13.29 -8.19 8.36
N ALA A 24 -12.12 -8.31 8.99
CA ALA A 24 -11.57 -7.27 9.85
C ALA A 24 -11.31 -5.95 9.10
N ALA A 25 -11.28 -4.85 9.85
CA ALA A 25 -10.85 -3.54 9.36
C ALA A 25 -9.34 -3.37 9.57
N VAL A 26 -8.63 -2.95 8.54
CA VAL A 26 -7.19 -2.66 8.57
C VAL A 26 -6.96 -1.20 8.20
N LEU A 27 -6.27 -0.48 9.07
CA LEU A 27 -5.92 0.93 8.89
C LEU A 27 -4.40 1.07 8.66
N VAL A 28 -4.00 1.19 7.40
CA VAL A 28 -2.60 1.36 6.98
C VAL A 28 -2.20 2.83 7.11
N GLN A 29 -1.05 3.09 7.73
CA GLN A 29 -0.61 4.43 8.08
C GLN A 29 0.62 4.87 7.27
N ASP A 30 0.45 6.00 6.59
CA ASP A 30 1.47 6.83 5.97
C ASP A 30 2.21 6.25 4.75
N TYR A 31 3.04 7.08 4.11
CA TYR A 31 3.72 6.79 2.84
C TYR A 31 4.71 5.61 2.91
N HIS A 32 5.20 5.26 4.10
CA HIS A 32 6.10 4.12 4.31
C HIS A 32 5.47 2.79 3.85
N LEU A 33 4.14 2.69 3.93
CA LEU A 33 3.37 1.48 3.71
C LEU A 33 2.41 1.58 2.50
N ALA A 34 2.74 2.42 1.52
CA ALA A 34 1.86 2.71 0.38
C ALA A 34 1.55 1.48 -0.51
N LEU A 35 2.38 0.42 -0.47
CA LEU A 35 2.12 -0.80 -1.25
C LEU A 35 1.33 -1.85 -0.47
N VAL A 36 1.22 -1.71 0.85
CA VAL A 36 0.50 -2.68 1.71
C VAL A 36 -0.96 -2.88 1.27
N PRO A 37 -1.77 -1.86 0.93
CA PRO A 37 -3.17 -2.10 0.61
C PRO A 37 -3.37 -3.03 -0.59
N GLY A 38 -2.66 -2.80 -1.70
CA GLY A 38 -2.71 -3.66 -2.89
C GLY A 38 -2.19 -5.08 -2.63
N LEU A 39 -1.08 -5.21 -1.91
CA LEU A 39 -0.53 -6.52 -1.53
C LEU A 39 -1.47 -7.29 -0.62
N LEU A 40 -2.02 -6.63 0.40
CA LEU A 40 -2.95 -7.24 1.36
C LEU A 40 -4.27 -7.62 0.70
N ARG A 41 -4.81 -6.79 -0.20
CA ARG A 41 -6.01 -7.08 -0.97
C ARG A 41 -5.87 -8.37 -1.79
N ALA A 42 -4.70 -8.61 -2.38
CA ALA A 42 -4.42 -9.83 -3.14
C ALA A 42 -4.37 -11.08 -2.25
N LEU A 43 -3.87 -10.96 -1.01
CA LEU A 43 -3.79 -12.06 -0.05
C LEU A 43 -5.12 -12.34 0.66
N ARG A 44 -5.87 -11.28 0.98
CA ARG A 44 -7.05 -11.30 1.84
C ARG A 44 -8.15 -10.40 1.25
N PRO A 45 -8.85 -10.87 0.21
CA PRO A 45 -9.90 -10.08 -0.44
C PRO A 45 -11.10 -9.79 0.47
N ASP A 46 -11.23 -10.50 1.59
CA ASP A 46 -12.31 -10.33 2.58
C ASP A 46 -12.12 -9.11 3.50
N LEU A 47 -10.90 -8.58 3.64
CA LEU A 47 -10.62 -7.49 4.56
C LEU A 47 -11.18 -6.16 4.07
N ARG A 48 -11.50 -5.26 5.01
CA ARG A 48 -11.77 -3.86 4.72
C ARG A 48 -10.52 -3.05 5.01
N ILE A 49 -9.96 -2.39 4.00
CA ILE A 49 -8.63 -1.79 4.03
C ILE A 49 -8.76 -0.30 3.80
N SER A 50 -8.22 0.52 4.68
CA SER A 50 -8.07 1.96 4.45
C SER A 50 -6.61 2.37 4.60
N HIS A 51 -6.18 3.32 3.78
CA HIS A 51 -4.86 3.96 3.87
C HIS A 51 -5.03 5.44 4.21
N PHE A 52 -4.19 5.95 5.11
CA PHE A 52 -4.15 7.37 5.42
C PHE A 52 -2.74 7.92 5.22
N THR A 53 -2.59 8.96 4.40
CA THR A 53 -1.30 9.65 4.18
C THR A 53 -1.22 10.88 5.07
N HIS A 54 -0.18 10.98 5.91
CA HIS A 54 -0.02 12.12 6.83
C HIS A 54 0.67 13.30 6.17
N THR A 55 1.54 13.03 5.20
CA THR A 55 2.22 14.05 4.40
C THR A 55 1.31 14.61 3.31
N PRO A 56 1.59 15.82 2.79
CA PRO A 56 0.96 16.28 1.56
C PRO A 56 1.17 15.28 0.41
N TRP A 57 0.19 15.18 -0.48
CA TRP A 57 0.34 14.43 -1.72
C TRP A 57 1.01 15.30 -2.80
N ALA A 58 1.91 14.71 -3.58
CA ALA A 58 2.59 15.43 -4.66
C ALA A 58 1.60 15.83 -5.77
N PRO A 59 1.64 17.08 -6.27
CA PRO A 59 0.83 17.46 -7.42
C PRO A 59 1.24 16.64 -8.67
N PRO A 60 0.34 16.46 -9.66
CA PRO A 60 0.58 15.56 -10.79
C PRO A 60 1.91 15.77 -11.52
N ASP A 61 2.31 17.02 -11.76
CA ASP A 61 3.55 17.33 -12.48
C ASP A 61 4.81 16.93 -11.69
N TYR A 62 4.74 16.97 -10.35
CA TYR A 62 5.84 16.54 -9.50
C TYR A 62 5.84 15.01 -9.33
N PHE A 63 4.67 14.38 -9.22
CA PHE A 63 4.55 12.93 -9.13
C PHE A 63 5.11 12.22 -10.38
N ARG A 64 4.91 12.82 -11.56
CA ARG A 64 5.46 12.34 -12.85
C ARG A 64 6.99 12.40 -12.95
N LEU A 65 7.70 12.93 -11.95
CA LEU A 65 9.16 12.84 -11.90
C LEU A 65 9.64 11.42 -11.53
N LEU A 66 8.77 10.59 -10.95
CA LEU A 66 9.05 9.17 -10.73
C LEU A 66 9.08 8.42 -12.08
N PRO A 67 9.90 7.37 -12.20
CA PRO A 67 9.77 6.44 -13.34
C PRO A 67 8.35 5.88 -13.43
N ASP A 68 7.84 5.73 -14.66
CA ASP A 68 6.43 5.37 -14.91
C ASP A 68 6.01 4.06 -14.23
N ASP A 69 6.90 3.06 -14.21
CA ASP A 69 6.68 1.77 -13.57
C ASP A 69 6.58 1.88 -12.05
N ILE A 70 7.38 2.74 -11.43
CA ILE A 70 7.37 3.01 -9.99
C ILE A 70 6.11 3.79 -9.60
N ALA A 71 5.76 4.82 -10.39
CA ALA A 71 4.55 5.60 -10.19
C ALA A 71 3.30 4.73 -10.28
N ALA A 72 3.23 3.85 -11.29
CA ALA A 72 2.15 2.89 -11.45
C ALA A 72 2.06 1.91 -10.26
N GLN A 73 3.18 1.34 -9.82
CA GLN A 73 3.20 0.45 -8.65
C GLN A 73 2.70 1.13 -7.38
N LEU A 74 3.12 2.37 -7.12
CA LEU A 74 2.70 3.11 -5.94
C LEU A 74 1.19 3.41 -5.98
N LEU A 75 0.67 3.87 -7.12
CA LEU A 75 -0.76 4.13 -7.29
C LEU A 75 -1.58 2.84 -7.19
N SER A 76 -1.17 1.76 -7.85
CA SER A 76 -1.84 0.46 -7.74
C SER A 76 -1.80 -0.09 -6.32
N GLY A 77 -0.72 0.15 -5.58
CA GLY A 77 -0.62 -0.18 -4.16
C GLY A 77 -1.68 0.51 -3.32
N LEU A 78 -1.83 1.83 -3.48
CA LEU A 78 -2.82 2.63 -2.76
C LEU A 78 -4.26 2.29 -3.15
N LEU A 79 -4.52 2.02 -4.43
CA LEU A 79 -5.84 1.65 -4.97
C LEU A 79 -6.34 0.27 -4.51
N GLY A 80 -5.57 -0.47 -3.71
CA GLY A 80 -6.05 -1.66 -3.02
C GLY A 80 -6.91 -1.39 -1.78
N ALA A 81 -6.89 -0.15 -1.28
CA ALA A 81 -7.78 0.32 -0.22
C ALA A 81 -9.21 0.57 -0.74
N ASP A 82 -10.19 0.48 0.16
CA ASP A 82 -11.63 0.72 -0.08
C ASP A 82 -12.01 2.21 -0.10
#